data_AF-A0AAJ8MZ91-F1
#
_entry.id   AF-A0AAJ8MZ91-F1
#
_cell.length_a   1.000
_cell.length_b   1.000
_cell.length_c   1.000
_cell.angle_alpha   90.00
_cell.angle_beta   90.00
_cell.angle_gamma   90.00
#
_symmetry.space_group_name_H-M   'P 1'
#
loop_
_entity.id
_entity.type
_entity.pdbx_description
1 polymer ?
#
loop_
_entity_poly.entity_id
_entity_poly.type
_entity_poly.pdbx_seq_one_letter_code
_entity_poly.pdbx_strand_id
1 'polypeptide(L)'
;MPLHQLSLRGVVDIYVMAASPSTPRRPLDPSTANPITPIPQRLPPGGTGAGPRRASSLTPDIQADGRRGSNTSASAAAAAEQRRARREQLRNFYGIKGEQGEGSKSGTVNGAGRGGDPLDIDSTGFSASAYYDNLISKESLSGLMKTASTLSADIGHLEGSKHSLVYNHHHQLFAAGDTISHLNSRTPQLLSIVTNLQQSFSSISGLVDSVALPEPSSATLVSNDDQSASVDMKVERLRLMVLAEESPDKVQAYYDTFQEDIEKLAEGGDAKAQKRLQECNTLLGQSSQES
;
A
#
# COMPACT_ATOMS: atom_id res chain seq x y z
N MET A 1 -41.33 66.87 16.06
CA MET A 1 -41.49 65.50 16.61
C MET A 1 -40.55 65.31 17.81
N PRO A 2 -41.00 65.64 19.02
CA PRO A 2 -40.50 64.99 20.24
C PRO A 2 -41.70 64.68 21.20
N LEU A 3 -41.69 63.83 22.24
CA LEU A 3 -40.86 63.80 23.45
C LEU A 3 -41.17 62.50 24.25
N HIS A 4 -40.16 62.10 25.02
CA HIS A 4 -40.20 61.52 26.38
C HIS A 4 -40.54 60.04 26.64
N GLN A 5 -39.48 59.35 27.08
CA GLN A 5 -39.47 58.25 28.04
C GLN A 5 -40.32 58.52 29.30
N LEU A 6 -40.82 57.47 29.94
CA LEU A 6 -40.57 57.22 31.37
C LEU A 6 -40.72 55.72 31.73
N SER A 7 -39.76 55.27 32.54
CA SER A 7 -39.66 53.97 33.23
C SER A 7 -40.56 53.93 34.48
N LEU A 8 -41.04 52.74 34.90
CA LEU A 8 -40.93 52.19 36.28
C LEU A 8 -41.87 50.98 36.56
N ARG A 9 -41.22 49.86 36.96
CA ARG A 9 -41.56 48.85 38.00
C ARG A 9 -43.03 48.49 38.31
N GLY A 10 -43.42 47.28 37.89
CA GLY A 10 -43.67 46.05 38.70
C GLY A 10 -44.69 46.01 39.85
N VAL A 11 -45.70 45.11 39.73
CA VAL A 11 -46.49 44.37 40.76
C VAL A 11 -47.15 43.16 40.01
N VAL A 12 -46.79 41.87 40.21
CA VAL A 12 -47.35 40.82 41.13
C VAL A 12 -48.90 40.72 40.97
N ASP A 13 -49.59 39.64 40.61
CA ASP A 13 -49.51 38.20 40.96
C ASP A 13 -50.62 37.40 40.21
N ILE A 14 -50.67 36.05 40.40
CA ILE A 14 -51.86 35.14 40.33
C ILE A 14 -52.30 34.72 38.90
N TYR A 15 -52.43 33.45 38.46
CA TYR A 15 -52.73 32.13 39.06
C TYR A 15 -52.32 31.04 38.01
N VAL A 16 -51.53 29.99 38.31
CA VAL A 16 -51.90 28.65 38.83
C VAL A 16 -51.93 27.52 37.77
N MET A 17 -51.46 26.34 38.24
CA MET A 17 -51.53 24.97 37.69
C MET A 17 -50.50 24.58 36.61
N ALA A 18 -49.65 23.57 36.78
CA ALA A 18 -49.42 22.65 37.89
C ALA A 18 -48.01 22.04 37.76
N ALA A 19 -47.24 22.04 38.84
CA ALA A 19 -46.00 21.28 39.00
C ALA A 19 -46.14 20.42 40.26
N SER A 20 -45.71 19.16 40.18
CA SER A 20 -45.50 18.27 41.32
C SER A 20 -44.62 17.08 40.89
N PRO A 21 -43.84 16.51 41.82
CA PRO A 21 -42.40 16.77 41.82
C PRO A 21 -41.53 15.52 41.77
N SER A 22 -40.27 15.76 41.44
CA SER A 22 -39.13 14.83 41.48
C SER A 22 -39.03 14.10 42.83
N THR A 23 -38.98 12.78 42.78
CA THR A 23 -38.74 11.90 43.93
C THR A 23 -37.23 11.85 44.27
N PRO A 24 -36.84 11.89 45.56
CA PRO A 24 -35.45 11.81 45.99
C PRO A 24 -34.90 10.36 45.93
N ARG A 25 -33.69 10.20 45.40
CA ARG A 25 -32.92 8.95 45.43
C ARG A 25 -32.34 8.73 46.83
N ARG A 26 -32.62 7.55 47.38
CA ARG A 26 -32.05 7.04 48.64
C ARG A 26 -30.60 6.56 48.43
N PRO A 27 -29.63 6.90 49.30
CA PRO A 27 -28.28 6.33 49.28
C PRO A 27 -28.26 4.97 49.97
N LEU A 28 -27.47 4.01 49.44
CA LEU A 28 -27.10 2.78 50.12
C LEU A 28 -25.57 2.66 50.10
N ASP A 29 -25.01 2.39 51.28
CA ASP A 29 -23.59 2.35 51.60
C ASP A 29 -22.79 1.28 50.85
N PRO A 30 -21.45 1.44 50.77
CA PRO A 30 -20.52 0.49 50.21
C PRO A 30 -19.92 -0.41 51.30
N SER A 31 -20.16 -1.72 51.28
CA SER A 31 -19.25 -2.74 51.82
C SER A 31 -19.90 -4.12 51.81
N THR A 32 -19.63 -4.90 50.76
CA THR A 32 -19.36 -6.35 50.93
C THR A 32 -18.34 -6.76 49.88
N ALA A 33 -17.11 -6.96 50.36
CA ALA A 33 -16.03 -7.61 49.63
C ALA A 33 -16.41 -9.05 49.28
N ASN A 34 -16.23 -9.44 48.02
CA ASN A 34 -16.11 -10.85 47.65
C ASN A 34 -14.76 -11.05 46.93
N PRO A 35 -13.94 -12.03 47.37
CA PRO A 35 -12.55 -12.17 46.96
C PRO A 35 -12.39 -12.91 45.63
N ILE A 36 -11.33 -12.50 44.93
CA ILE A 36 -10.68 -13.20 43.83
C ILE A 36 -10.14 -14.55 44.35
N THR A 37 -10.47 -15.65 43.67
CA THR A 37 -9.53 -16.77 43.47
C THR A 37 -9.65 -17.38 42.06
N PRO A 38 -8.54 -17.86 41.46
CA PRO A 38 -8.43 -18.32 40.07
C PRO A 38 -8.49 -19.86 39.97
N ILE A 39 -8.27 -20.46 38.77
CA ILE A 39 -7.72 -21.82 38.45
C ILE A 39 -8.49 -22.51 37.28
N PRO A 40 -7.87 -23.30 36.35
CA PRO A 40 -6.49 -23.29 35.82
C PRO A 40 -6.38 -23.31 34.28
N GLN A 41 -5.18 -22.99 33.80
CA GLN A 41 -4.68 -23.38 32.48
C GLN A 41 -4.43 -24.89 32.43
N ARG A 42 -4.85 -25.54 31.33
CA ARG A 42 -4.31 -26.84 30.93
C ARG A 42 -4.03 -26.83 29.42
N LEU A 43 -2.75 -26.65 29.08
CA LEU A 43 -2.21 -27.01 27.77
C LEU A 43 -2.34 -28.52 27.56
N PRO A 44 -2.64 -28.99 26.34
CA PRO A 44 -2.18 -30.29 25.87
C PRO A 44 -0.80 -30.17 25.17
N PRO A 45 0.07 -31.20 25.29
CA PRO A 45 1.38 -31.24 24.65
C PRO A 45 1.27 -31.61 23.17
N GLY A 46 2.37 -31.35 22.44
CA GLY A 46 2.46 -31.43 20.98
C GLY A 46 2.06 -32.76 20.35
N GLY A 47 1.32 -32.64 19.25
CA GLY A 47 1.18 -33.65 18.22
C GLY A 47 1.68 -33.07 16.89
N THR A 48 2.76 -33.64 16.38
CA THR A 48 3.29 -33.44 15.03
C THR A 48 2.24 -33.85 14.01
N GLY A 49 1.59 -32.87 13.38
CA GLY A 49 0.66 -33.06 12.27
C GLY A 49 1.03 -32.11 11.14
N ALA A 50 1.84 -32.60 10.21
CA ALA A 50 2.14 -31.92 8.96
C ALA A 50 0.86 -31.86 8.09
N GLY A 51 0.25 -30.68 8.01
CA GLY A 51 -0.81 -30.35 7.05
C GLY A 51 -0.33 -29.22 6.14
N PRO A 52 -0.59 -29.26 4.82
CA PRO A 52 0.06 -28.36 3.88
C PRO A 52 -0.55 -26.96 3.94
N ARG A 53 0.20 -26.03 4.52
CA ARG A 53 -0.03 -24.59 4.36
C ARG A 53 0.34 -24.19 2.93
N ARG A 54 -0.64 -24.14 2.02
CA ARG A 54 -0.49 -23.42 0.76
C ARG A 54 -0.86 -21.94 0.96
N ALA A 55 0.12 -21.16 1.44
CA ALA A 55 0.09 -19.72 1.29
C ALA A 55 0.31 -19.41 -0.19
N SER A 56 -0.72 -18.91 -0.88
CA SER A 56 -0.56 -18.35 -2.23
C SER A 56 -0.33 -16.85 -2.07
N SER A 57 0.94 -16.48 -1.96
CA SER A 57 1.42 -15.11 -2.17
C SER A 57 1.14 -14.72 -3.62
N LEU A 58 0.15 -13.87 -3.83
CA LEU A 58 -0.11 -13.24 -5.13
C LEU A 58 0.83 -12.04 -5.28
N THR A 59 2.07 -12.31 -5.70
CA THR A 59 2.94 -11.32 -6.33
C THR A 59 2.74 -11.44 -7.85
N PRO A 60 2.35 -10.38 -8.58
CA PRO A 60 2.47 -10.39 -10.03
C PRO A 60 3.95 -10.14 -10.37
N ASP A 61 4.66 -11.21 -10.69
CA ASP A 61 5.98 -11.12 -11.32
C ASP A 61 5.78 -10.68 -12.76
N ILE A 62 6.05 -9.40 -13.04
CA ILE A 62 6.12 -8.86 -14.40
C ILE A 62 7.57 -9.07 -14.85
N GLN A 63 7.87 -10.27 -15.32
CA GLN A 63 9.11 -10.54 -16.06
C GLN A 63 8.78 -10.47 -17.56
N ALA A 64 8.95 -9.28 -18.11
CA ALA A 64 9.08 -9.07 -19.53
C ALA A 64 10.50 -9.49 -19.93
N ASP A 65 10.64 -10.64 -20.59
CA ASP A 65 11.81 -10.88 -21.42
C ASP A 65 11.45 -11.72 -22.64
N GLY A 66 11.76 -11.17 -23.80
CA GLY A 66 11.44 -11.73 -25.10
C GLY A 66 12.46 -12.77 -25.48
N ARG A 67 12.06 -14.04 -25.57
CA ARG A 67 12.77 -15.04 -26.39
C ARG A 67 11.81 -15.94 -27.14
N ARG A 68 11.93 -15.82 -28.46
CA ARG A 68 11.36 -16.61 -29.54
C ARG A 68 11.64 -18.10 -29.31
N GLY A 69 10.58 -18.89 -29.16
CA GLY A 69 10.67 -20.35 -29.05
C GLY A 69 9.30 -20.97 -29.30
N SER A 70 9.13 -21.52 -30.50
CA SER A 70 8.03 -22.42 -30.87
C SER A 70 7.81 -23.45 -29.76
N ASN A 71 6.55 -23.59 -29.29
CA ASN A 71 5.93 -24.71 -28.53
C ASN A 71 4.92 -24.25 -27.44
N THR A 72 4.15 -23.18 -27.66
CA THR A 72 3.29 -22.55 -26.63
C THR A 72 1.78 -22.85 -26.73
N SER A 73 1.34 -23.74 -27.63
CA SER A 73 -0.09 -24.02 -27.82
C SER A 73 -0.73 -24.73 -26.61
N ALA A 74 -0.02 -25.65 -25.95
CA ALA A 74 -0.55 -26.42 -24.82
C ALA A 74 -0.59 -25.62 -23.50
N SER A 75 0.39 -24.76 -23.23
CA SER A 75 0.43 -23.95 -22.00
C SER A 75 -0.53 -22.75 -22.08
N ALA A 76 -0.70 -22.16 -23.26
CA ALA A 76 -1.70 -21.11 -23.49
C ALA A 76 -3.14 -21.64 -23.34
N ALA A 77 -3.40 -22.88 -23.79
CA ALA A 77 -4.69 -23.53 -23.61
C ALA A 77 -4.99 -23.81 -22.12
N ALA A 78 -4.01 -24.30 -21.35
CA ALA A 78 -4.17 -24.51 -19.91
C ALA A 78 -4.39 -23.20 -19.13
N ALA A 79 -3.68 -22.13 -19.48
CA ALA A 79 -3.86 -20.80 -18.88
C ALA A 79 -5.22 -20.17 -19.24
N ALA A 80 -5.70 -20.39 -20.46
CA ALA A 80 -7.02 -19.95 -20.91
C ALA A 80 -8.14 -20.70 -20.17
N GLU A 81 -7.98 -22.00 -19.96
CA GLU A 81 -8.95 -22.83 -19.23
C GLU A 81 -9.03 -22.43 -17.76
N GLN A 82 -7.89 -22.18 -17.11
CA GLN A 82 -7.89 -21.71 -15.73
C GLN A 82 -8.52 -20.32 -15.57
N ARG A 83 -8.39 -19.45 -16.58
CA ARG A 83 -9.08 -18.16 -16.63
C ARG A 83 -10.58 -18.32 -16.84
N ARG A 84 -11.03 -19.29 -17.64
CA ARG A 84 -12.45 -19.62 -17.82
C ARG A 84 -13.07 -20.18 -16.54
N ALA A 85 -12.41 -21.13 -15.89
CA ALA A 85 -12.83 -21.70 -14.61
C ALA A 85 -12.97 -20.62 -13.52
N ARG A 86 -11.98 -19.72 -13.40
CA ARG A 86 -12.06 -18.60 -12.44
C ARG A 86 -13.22 -17.65 -12.74
N ARG A 87 -13.46 -17.33 -14.02
CA ARG A 87 -14.61 -16.51 -14.44
C ARG A 87 -15.93 -17.20 -14.17
N GLU A 88 -16.01 -18.52 -14.29
CA GLU A 88 -17.22 -19.27 -13.95
C GLU A 88 -17.47 -19.32 -12.45
N GLN A 89 -16.44 -19.54 -11.64
CA GLN A 89 -16.54 -19.46 -10.17
C GLN A 89 -17.02 -18.09 -9.70
N LEU A 90 -16.48 -17.01 -10.28
CA LEU A 90 -16.92 -15.65 -9.97
C LEU A 90 -18.36 -15.42 -10.43
N ARG A 91 -18.75 -15.93 -11.60
CA ARG A 91 -20.14 -15.86 -12.07
C ARG A 91 -21.09 -16.62 -11.15
N ASN A 92 -20.69 -17.78 -10.63
CA ASN A 92 -21.49 -18.54 -9.66
C ASN A 92 -21.57 -17.81 -8.31
N PHE A 93 -20.48 -17.18 -7.87
CA PHE A 93 -20.42 -16.42 -6.62
C PHE A 93 -21.30 -15.16 -6.65
N TYR A 94 -21.38 -14.49 -7.80
CA TYR A 94 -22.19 -13.29 -7.99
C TYR A 94 -23.55 -13.56 -8.67
N GLY A 95 -23.93 -14.83 -8.85
CA GLY A 95 -25.23 -15.20 -9.44
C GLY A 95 -25.44 -14.79 -10.91
N ILE A 96 -24.39 -14.59 -11.69
CA ILE A 96 -24.43 -14.04 -13.07
C ILE A 96 -24.63 -15.15 -14.14
N LYS A 97 -25.21 -16.31 -13.79
CA LYS A 97 -25.36 -17.43 -14.72
C LYS A 97 -26.72 -17.39 -15.44
N GLY A 98 -26.75 -16.85 -16.67
CA GLY A 98 -27.53 -17.45 -17.78
C GLY A 98 -28.62 -16.67 -18.53
N GLU A 99 -28.34 -15.52 -19.18
CA GLU A 99 -29.25 -14.93 -20.19
C GLU A 99 -28.91 -15.28 -21.68
N GLN A 100 -27.99 -16.18 -21.99
CA GLN A 100 -27.75 -16.56 -23.41
C GLN A 100 -27.47 -18.07 -23.57
N GLY A 101 -28.43 -18.78 -24.16
CA GLY A 101 -28.24 -20.11 -24.76
C GLY A 101 -29.23 -21.18 -24.30
N GLU A 102 -30.42 -21.20 -24.93
CA GLU A 102 -31.46 -22.25 -24.96
C GLU A 102 -32.23 -22.62 -23.66
N GLY A 103 -33.50 -22.21 -23.63
CA GLY A 103 -34.57 -23.17 -23.35
C GLY A 103 -35.28 -23.13 -21.99
N SER A 104 -35.25 -22.05 -21.21
CA SER A 104 -36.25 -21.86 -20.15
C SER A 104 -36.54 -20.38 -19.89
N LYS A 105 -37.82 -20.05 -19.79
CA LYS A 105 -38.37 -18.70 -19.69
C LYS A 105 -38.04 -18.05 -18.33
N SER A 106 -37.08 -17.12 -18.27
CA SER A 106 -36.95 -16.03 -17.27
C SER A 106 -35.67 -15.24 -17.60
N GLY A 107 -35.57 -13.92 -17.70
CA GLY A 107 -36.44 -12.82 -17.33
C GLY A 107 -35.71 -11.50 -17.61
N THR A 108 -35.81 -10.98 -18.84
CA THR A 108 -35.29 -9.65 -19.23
C THR A 108 -35.82 -8.57 -18.29
N VAL A 109 -34.87 -7.84 -17.71
CA VAL A 109 -35.05 -6.53 -17.09
C VAL A 109 -35.37 -5.53 -18.20
N ASN A 110 -36.67 -5.31 -18.44
CA ASN A 110 -37.23 -4.07 -18.99
C ASN A 110 -38.68 -3.99 -18.52
N GLY A 111 -39.05 -2.82 -18.02
CA GLY A 111 -40.32 -2.55 -17.35
C GLY A 111 -41.56 -2.92 -18.17
N ALA A 112 -42.65 -3.15 -17.43
CA ALA A 112 -43.98 -3.59 -17.84
C ALA A 112 -44.18 -5.11 -17.93
N GLY A 113 -44.69 -5.69 -16.84
CA GLY A 113 -45.63 -6.82 -16.92
C GLY A 113 -45.05 -8.24 -17.05
N ARG A 114 -44.03 -8.61 -16.28
CA ARG A 114 -43.67 -10.03 -16.09
C ARG A 114 -44.11 -10.49 -14.71
N GLY A 115 -45.30 -11.10 -14.67
CA GLY A 115 -45.91 -11.65 -13.46
C GLY A 115 -45.02 -12.72 -12.84
N GLY A 116 -44.44 -12.40 -11.69
CA GLY A 116 -44.03 -13.42 -10.73
C GLY A 116 -45.26 -14.18 -10.26
N ASP A 117 -45.08 -15.45 -9.89
CA ASP A 117 -46.19 -16.23 -9.32
C ASP A 117 -46.59 -15.59 -7.98
N PRO A 118 -47.84 -15.11 -7.83
CA PRO A 118 -48.29 -14.51 -6.58
C PRO A 118 -48.31 -15.50 -5.41
N LEU A 119 -48.21 -16.81 -5.68
CA LEU A 119 -48.19 -17.89 -4.69
C LEU A 119 -46.77 -18.36 -4.32
N ASP A 120 -45.73 -17.91 -5.00
CA ASP A 120 -44.36 -18.32 -4.72
C ASP A 120 -43.66 -17.31 -3.81
N ILE A 121 -43.22 -17.75 -2.63
CA ILE A 121 -42.61 -16.91 -1.59
C ILE A 121 -41.30 -16.28 -2.06
N ASP A 122 -40.57 -16.95 -2.96
CA ASP A 122 -39.29 -16.47 -3.49
C ASP A 122 -39.46 -15.54 -4.71
N SER A 123 -40.69 -15.36 -5.19
CA SER A 123 -40.98 -14.58 -6.39
C SER A 123 -41.12 -13.08 -6.12
N THR A 124 -40.60 -12.28 -7.06
CA THR A 124 -40.74 -10.80 -7.01
C THR A 124 -42.18 -10.29 -7.10
N GLY A 125 -43.13 -11.13 -7.53
CA GLY A 125 -44.56 -10.83 -7.60
C GLY A 125 -45.40 -11.40 -6.46
N PHE A 126 -44.76 -11.91 -5.40
CA PHE A 126 -45.44 -12.57 -4.27
C PHE A 126 -46.52 -11.68 -3.64
N SER A 127 -47.72 -12.25 -3.45
CA SER A 127 -48.82 -11.61 -2.73
C SER A 127 -49.20 -12.45 -1.52
N ALA A 128 -48.83 -11.97 -0.33
CA ALA A 128 -49.07 -12.68 0.93
C ALA A 128 -50.54 -13.03 1.15
N SER A 129 -51.47 -12.14 0.75
CA SER A 129 -52.92 -12.40 0.86
C SER A 129 -53.35 -13.56 -0.03
N ALA A 130 -52.93 -13.57 -1.30
CA ALA A 130 -53.30 -14.62 -2.24
C ALA A 130 -52.68 -15.98 -1.86
N TYR A 131 -51.46 -15.97 -1.35
CA TYR A 131 -50.81 -17.17 -0.81
C TYR A 131 -51.53 -17.72 0.41
N TYR A 132 -51.87 -16.86 1.37
CA TYR A 132 -52.59 -17.24 2.58
C TYR A 132 -53.99 -17.81 2.27
N ASP A 133 -54.75 -17.13 1.41
CA ASP A 133 -56.10 -17.57 1.01
C ASP A 133 -56.05 -18.94 0.31
N ASN A 134 -55.02 -19.18 -0.51
CA ASN A 134 -54.79 -20.47 -1.15
C ASN A 134 -54.39 -21.56 -0.16
N LEU A 135 -53.52 -21.22 0.79
CA LEU A 135 -53.01 -22.14 1.80
C LEU A 135 -54.13 -22.61 2.73
N ILE A 136 -54.96 -21.71 3.24
CA ILE A 136 -56.07 -22.07 4.14
C ILE A 136 -57.20 -22.84 3.44
N SER A 137 -57.39 -22.60 2.14
CA SER A 137 -58.41 -23.30 1.34
C SER A 137 -58.01 -24.71 0.94
N LYS A 138 -56.70 -25.01 0.86
CA LYS A 138 -56.18 -26.30 0.36
C LYS A 138 -55.59 -27.20 1.45
N GLU A 139 -54.93 -26.62 2.45
CA GLU A 139 -54.24 -27.39 3.48
C GLU A 139 -55.16 -27.79 4.63
N SER A 140 -54.88 -28.94 5.23
CA SER A 140 -55.50 -29.32 6.50
C SER A 140 -54.89 -28.52 7.66
N LEU A 141 -55.58 -28.42 8.79
CA LEU A 141 -55.06 -27.75 9.99
C LEU A 141 -53.67 -28.25 10.40
N SER A 142 -53.42 -29.55 10.26
CA SER A 142 -52.11 -30.15 10.56
C SER A 142 -51.01 -29.69 9.60
N GLY A 143 -51.33 -29.46 8.33
CA GLY A 143 -50.44 -28.89 7.33
C GLY A 143 -50.18 -27.41 7.58
N LEU A 144 -51.21 -26.66 7.99
CA LEU A 144 -51.08 -25.26 8.36
C LEU A 144 -50.16 -25.06 9.57
N MET A 145 -50.25 -25.91 10.60
CA MET A 145 -49.35 -25.86 11.75
C MET A 145 -47.90 -26.17 11.37
N LYS A 146 -47.67 -27.17 10.49
CA LYS A 146 -46.33 -27.49 10.00
C LYS A 146 -45.73 -26.34 9.20
N THR A 147 -46.48 -25.80 8.24
CA THR A 147 -46.04 -24.66 7.42
C THR A 147 -45.76 -23.43 8.29
N ALA A 148 -46.59 -23.12 9.27
CA ALA A 148 -46.34 -22.04 10.22
C ALA A 148 -45.05 -22.26 11.03
N SER A 149 -44.80 -23.50 11.49
CA SER A 149 -43.56 -23.84 12.20
C SER A 149 -42.33 -23.72 11.30
N THR A 150 -42.42 -24.16 10.04
CA THR A 150 -41.32 -24.06 9.06
C THR A 150 -41.02 -22.59 8.75
N LEU A 151 -42.04 -21.79 8.43
CA LEU A 151 -41.86 -20.36 8.16
C LEU A 151 -41.29 -19.62 9.37
N SER A 152 -41.70 -19.97 10.59
CA SER A 152 -41.13 -19.38 11.80
C SER A 152 -39.64 -19.73 11.97
N ALA A 153 -39.24 -20.95 11.61
CA ALA A 153 -37.84 -21.36 11.64
C ALA A 153 -37.03 -20.65 10.55
N ASP A 154 -37.58 -20.54 9.34
CA ASP A 154 -36.95 -19.86 8.20
C ASP A 154 -36.76 -18.37 8.47
N ILE A 155 -37.76 -17.70 9.05
CA ILE A 155 -37.64 -16.30 9.49
C ILE A 155 -36.49 -16.14 10.47
N GLY A 156 -36.40 -17.00 11.50
CA GLY A 156 -35.30 -16.97 12.46
C GLY A 156 -33.93 -17.22 11.83
N HIS A 157 -33.85 -18.14 10.87
CA HIS A 157 -32.62 -18.43 10.15
C HIS A 157 -32.19 -17.28 9.23
N LEU A 158 -33.12 -16.69 8.48
CA LEU A 158 -32.90 -15.52 7.63
C LEU A 158 -32.46 -14.31 8.46
N GLU A 159 -33.10 -14.09 9.61
CA GLU A 159 -32.72 -13.03 10.54
C GLU A 159 -31.33 -13.26 11.13
N GLY A 160 -31.00 -14.49 11.54
CA GLY A 160 -29.65 -14.85 11.98
C GLY A 160 -28.60 -14.66 10.89
N SER A 161 -28.91 -15.05 9.66
CA SER A 161 -28.03 -14.88 8.49
C SER A 161 -27.81 -13.42 8.14
N LYS A 162 -28.87 -12.59 8.19
CA LYS A 162 -28.79 -11.14 8.03
C LYS A 162 -27.91 -10.52 9.11
N HIS A 163 -28.15 -10.83 10.39
CA HIS A 163 -27.36 -10.31 11.50
C HIS A 163 -25.90 -10.74 11.40
N SER A 164 -25.64 -11.99 11.04
CA SER A 164 -24.29 -12.50 10.81
C SER A 164 -23.61 -11.73 9.68
N LEU A 165 -24.28 -11.53 8.54
CA LEU A 165 -23.72 -10.78 7.41
C LEU A 165 -23.44 -9.32 7.78
N VAL A 166 -24.41 -8.65 8.40
CA VAL A 166 -24.33 -7.25 8.83
C VAL A 166 -23.19 -7.09 9.84
N TYR A 167 -23.13 -7.92 10.87
CA TYR A 167 -22.04 -7.91 11.84
C TYR A 167 -20.71 -8.20 11.16
N ASN A 168 -20.68 -9.16 10.24
CA ASN A 168 -19.46 -9.53 9.51
C ASN A 168 -18.91 -8.34 8.72
N HIS A 169 -19.76 -7.71 7.92
CA HIS A 169 -19.38 -6.53 7.17
C HIS A 169 -19.02 -5.35 8.06
N HIS A 170 -19.77 -5.08 9.12
CA HIS A 170 -19.49 -3.93 9.98
C HIS A 170 -18.17 -4.07 10.72
N HIS A 171 -17.87 -5.24 11.30
CA HIS A 171 -16.58 -5.40 11.98
C HIS A 171 -15.41 -5.42 10.98
N GLN A 172 -15.60 -5.96 9.77
CA GLN A 172 -14.58 -5.87 8.72
C GLN A 172 -14.34 -4.42 8.28
N LEU A 173 -15.40 -3.63 8.07
CA LEU A 173 -15.29 -2.21 7.73
C LEU A 173 -14.61 -1.42 8.85
N PHE A 174 -14.94 -1.73 10.10
CA PHE A 174 -14.30 -1.11 11.26
C PHE A 174 -12.81 -1.48 11.33
N ALA A 175 -12.45 -2.76 11.19
CA ALA A 175 -11.06 -3.21 11.17
C ALA A 175 -10.26 -2.63 10.00
N ALA A 176 -10.88 -2.48 8.83
CA ALA A 176 -10.28 -1.79 7.68
C ALA A 176 -10.08 -0.30 7.99
N GLY A 177 -11.05 0.34 8.65
CA GLY A 177 -10.93 1.71 9.15
C GLY A 177 -9.75 1.88 10.11
N ASP A 178 -9.59 0.98 11.08
CA ASP A 178 -8.47 0.98 12.02
C ASP A 178 -7.13 0.82 11.29
N THR A 179 -7.08 -0.07 10.29
CA THR A 179 -5.88 -0.28 9.46
C THR A 179 -5.54 0.98 8.66
N ILE A 180 -6.54 1.65 8.07
CA ILE A 180 -6.36 2.91 7.34
C ILE A 180 -5.88 4.01 8.29
N SER A 181 -6.46 4.10 9.48
CA SER A 181 -6.05 5.06 10.51
C SER A 181 -4.59 4.85 10.93
N HIS A 182 -4.20 3.60 11.18
CA HIS A 182 -2.83 3.23 11.51
C HIS A 182 -1.85 3.48 10.35
N LEU A 183 -2.27 3.24 9.11
CA LEU A 183 -1.47 3.57 7.93
C LEU A 183 -1.30 5.09 7.82
N ASN A 184 -2.39 5.85 7.97
CA ASN A 184 -2.38 7.31 7.86
C ASN A 184 -1.50 7.96 8.94
N SER A 185 -1.49 7.44 10.17
CA SER A 185 -0.59 7.93 11.22
C SER A 185 0.89 7.64 10.94
N ARG A 186 1.20 6.53 10.25
CA ARG A 186 2.58 6.13 9.92
C ARG A 186 3.11 6.75 8.63
N THR A 187 2.25 7.04 7.65
CA THR A 187 2.62 7.66 6.37
C THR A 187 3.43 8.96 6.50
N PRO A 188 3.10 9.95 7.37
CA PRO A 188 3.90 11.17 7.48
C PRO A 188 5.33 10.89 7.97
N GLN A 189 5.52 9.91 8.86
CA GLN A 189 6.86 9.49 9.29
C GLN A 189 7.64 8.87 8.13
N LEU A 190 6.98 8.01 7.34
CA LEU A 190 7.59 7.38 6.16
C LEU A 190 7.98 8.43 5.11
N LEU A 191 7.10 9.39 4.82
CA LEU A 191 7.40 10.51 3.94
C LEU A 191 8.59 11.33 4.44
N SER A 192 8.66 11.62 5.74
CA SER A 192 9.81 12.33 6.33
C SER A 192 11.11 11.55 6.14
N ILE A 193 11.09 10.23 6.30
CA ILE A 193 12.28 9.38 6.09
C ILE A 193 12.71 9.41 4.62
N VAL A 194 11.77 9.31 3.69
CA VAL A 194 12.06 9.36 2.24
C VAL A 194 12.64 10.72 1.84
N THR A 195 12.09 11.82 2.34
CA THR A 195 12.64 13.16 2.10
C THR A 195 14.06 13.30 2.65
N ASN A 196 14.33 12.77 3.85
CA ASN A 196 15.67 12.77 4.42
C ASN A 196 16.65 11.93 3.58
N LEU A 197 16.22 10.76 3.14
CA LEU A 197 17.00 9.88 2.26
C LEU A 197 17.33 10.58 0.93
N GLN A 198 16.35 11.26 0.33
CA GLN A 198 16.54 12.06 -0.88
C GLN A 198 17.56 13.19 -0.66
N GLN A 199 17.45 13.90 0.46
CA GLN A 199 18.42 14.95 0.81
C GLN A 199 19.82 14.37 0.99
N SER A 200 19.95 13.23 1.67
CA SER A 200 21.22 12.53 1.87
C SER A 200 21.82 12.08 0.54
N PHE A 201 21.03 11.54 -0.37
CA PHE A 201 21.47 11.19 -1.71
C PHE A 201 21.88 12.40 -2.55
N SER A 202 21.17 13.52 -2.44
CA SER A 202 21.57 14.77 -3.11
C SER A 202 22.90 15.28 -2.57
N SER A 203 23.12 15.22 -1.25
CA SER A 203 24.38 15.60 -0.62
C SER A 203 25.52 14.68 -1.06
N ILE A 204 25.30 13.36 -1.09
CA ILE A 204 26.29 12.40 -1.58
C ILE A 204 26.58 12.65 -3.05
N SER A 205 25.56 12.86 -3.90
CA SER A 205 25.77 13.16 -5.31
C SER A 205 26.58 14.44 -5.51
N GLY A 206 26.31 15.50 -4.73
CA GLY A 206 27.10 16.73 -4.78
C GLY A 206 28.54 16.53 -4.29
N LEU A 207 28.75 15.72 -3.25
CA LEU A 207 30.09 15.36 -2.79
C LEU A 207 30.83 14.51 -3.83
N VAL A 208 30.17 13.53 -4.44
CA VAL A 208 30.72 12.70 -5.52
C VAL A 208 31.13 13.57 -6.70
N ASP A 209 30.31 14.54 -7.09
CA ASP A 209 30.65 15.48 -8.16
C ASP A 209 31.83 16.39 -7.78
N SER A 210 31.95 16.77 -6.51
CA SER A 210 33.10 17.54 -6.00
C SER A 210 34.40 16.72 -5.86
N VAL A 211 34.28 15.42 -5.64
CA VAL A 211 35.42 14.49 -5.51
C VAL A 211 35.80 13.91 -6.87
N ALA A 212 34.86 13.84 -7.82
CA ALA A 212 35.13 13.52 -9.20
C ALA A 212 36.05 14.61 -9.77
N LEU A 213 37.34 14.29 -9.81
CA LEU A 213 38.33 15.11 -10.49
C LEU A 213 37.82 15.33 -11.92
N PRO A 214 37.93 16.56 -12.47
CA PRO A 214 37.67 16.79 -13.88
C PRO A 214 38.52 15.81 -14.69
N GLU A 215 37.88 14.83 -15.32
CA GLU A 215 38.52 14.07 -16.38
C GLU A 215 38.89 15.08 -17.46
N PRO A 216 40.18 15.20 -17.85
CA PRO A 216 40.57 16.04 -18.96
C PRO A 216 39.98 15.42 -20.23
N SER A 217 38.74 15.80 -20.53
CA SER A 217 38.16 15.62 -21.84
C SER A 217 38.99 16.50 -22.77
N SER A 218 39.80 15.82 -23.56
CA SER A 218 40.74 16.34 -24.55
C SER A 218 40.03 17.22 -25.60
N ALA A 219 39.63 18.44 -25.27
CA ALA A 219 39.12 19.42 -26.24
C ALA A 219 38.93 20.81 -25.63
N THR A 220 40.00 21.59 -25.42
CA THR A 220 39.87 23.05 -25.53
C THR A 220 41.15 23.62 -26.14
N LEU A 221 40.93 24.44 -27.17
CA LEU A 221 41.90 24.99 -28.10
C LEU A 221 42.95 25.84 -27.38
N VAL A 222 44.22 25.45 -27.54
CA VAL A 222 45.40 25.97 -26.85
C VAL A 222 45.76 27.41 -27.25
N SER A 223 45.74 28.31 -26.27
CA SER A 223 46.67 29.45 -26.22
C SER A 223 47.97 28.98 -25.55
N ASN A 224 49.13 29.46 -25.98
CA ASN A 224 50.43 28.98 -25.46
C ASN A 224 50.59 29.22 -23.93
N ASP A 225 49.94 30.24 -23.37
CA ASP A 225 49.98 30.52 -21.93
C ASP A 225 49.15 29.52 -21.09
N ASP A 226 48.13 28.86 -21.67
CA ASP A 226 47.28 27.89 -20.98
C ASP A 226 47.92 26.49 -20.89
N GLN A 227 48.93 26.20 -21.73
CA GLN A 227 49.61 24.90 -21.73
C GLN A 227 50.36 24.64 -20.41
N SER A 228 51.01 25.67 -19.86
CA SER A 228 51.70 25.54 -18.56
C SER A 228 50.72 25.27 -17.40
N ALA A 229 49.51 25.87 -17.43
CA ALA A 229 48.49 25.65 -16.41
C ALA A 229 47.83 24.26 -16.54
N SER A 230 47.63 23.77 -17.77
CA SER A 230 47.17 22.41 -18.02
C SER A 230 48.17 21.38 -17.50
N VAL A 231 49.47 21.59 -17.74
CA VAL A 231 50.54 20.75 -17.21
C VAL A 231 50.57 20.78 -15.68
N ASP A 232 50.41 21.94 -15.03
CA ASP A 232 50.32 22.04 -13.57
C ASP A 232 49.17 21.19 -13.00
N MET A 233 48.01 21.21 -13.64
CA MET A 233 46.86 20.41 -13.23
C MET A 233 47.10 18.90 -13.42
N LYS A 234 47.78 18.50 -14.51
CA LYS A 234 48.15 17.10 -14.74
C LYS A 234 49.19 16.60 -13.73
N VAL A 235 50.18 17.42 -13.38
CA VAL A 235 51.20 17.10 -12.36
C VAL A 235 50.57 16.96 -10.97
N GLU A 236 49.68 17.87 -10.59
CA GLU A 236 48.98 17.80 -9.30
C GLU A 236 48.06 16.57 -9.23
N ARG A 237 47.41 16.19 -10.34
CA ARG A 237 46.67 14.93 -10.43
C ARG A 237 47.57 13.70 -10.23
N LEU A 238 48.77 13.69 -10.82
CA LEU A 238 49.75 12.62 -10.61
C LEU A 238 50.19 12.54 -9.14
N ARG A 239 50.40 13.69 -8.49
CA ARG A 239 50.68 13.77 -7.05
C ARG A 239 49.56 13.17 -6.20
N LEU A 240 48.31 13.46 -6.53
CA LEU A 240 47.13 12.89 -5.86
C LEU A 240 46.99 11.39 -6.10
N MET A 241 47.28 10.89 -7.31
CA MET A 241 47.26 9.44 -7.60
C MET A 241 48.32 8.68 -6.80
N VAL A 242 49.52 9.25 -6.65
CA VAL A 242 50.58 8.68 -5.81
C VAL A 242 50.19 8.72 -4.32
N LEU A 243 49.60 9.82 -3.86
CA LEU A 243 49.11 9.95 -2.48
C LEU A 243 47.95 9.00 -2.17
N ALA A 244 47.12 8.67 -3.16
CA ALA A 244 45.99 7.74 -3.04
C ALA A 244 46.39 6.26 -3.19
N GLU A 245 47.69 5.95 -3.28
CA GLU A 245 48.24 4.59 -3.43
C GLU A 245 47.64 3.82 -4.62
N GLU A 246 47.42 4.49 -5.76
CA GLU A 246 46.99 3.81 -6.99
C GLU A 246 48.08 2.87 -7.54
N SER A 247 47.67 1.83 -8.26
CA SER A 247 48.60 0.84 -8.85
C SER A 247 49.68 1.51 -9.71
N PRO A 248 50.95 1.08 -9.62
CA PRO A 248 52.08 1.74 -10.27
C PRO A 248 51.93 1.78 -11.81
N ASP A 249 51.37 0.73 -12.41
CA ASP A 249 51.10 0.66 -13.86
C ASP A 249 50.16 1.78 -14.33
N LYS A 250 49.20 2.17 -13.49
CA LYS A 250 48.18 3.18 -13.80
C LYS A 250 48.74 4.60 -13.64
N VAL A 251 49.65 4.79 -12.67
CA VAL A 251 50.41 6.04 -12.50
C VAL A 251 51.38 6.25 -13.67
N GLN A 252 52.09 5.19 -14.10
CA GLN A 252 52.98 5.21 -15.26
C GLN A 252 52.22 5.50 -16.55
N ALA A 253 51.14 4.76 -16.82
CA ALA A 253 50.32 5.00 -18.01
C ALA A 253 49.75 6.42 -18.06
N TYR A 254 49.43 7.02 -16.91
CA TYR A 254 48.98 8.41 -16.85
C TYR A 254 50.13 9.40 -17.11
N TYR A 255 51.33 9.17 -16.57
CA TYR A 255 52.51 10.00 -16.85
C TYR A 255 52.88 10.03 -18.34
N ASP A 256 52.84 8.88 -19.00
CA ASP A 256 53.16 8.75 -20.43
C ASP A 256 52.27 9.64 -21.31
N THR A 257 51.03 9.93 -20.88
CA THR A 257 50.10 10.77 -21.67
C THR A 257 50.50 12.24 -21.78
N PHE A 258 51.34 12.75 -20.85
CA PHE A 258 51.72 14.16 -20.82
C PHE A 258 53.21 14.40 -20.64
N GLN A 259 54.02 13.34 -20.59
CA GLN A 259 55.47 13.41 -20.59
C GLN A 259 55.99 14.22 -21.78
N GLU A 260 55.49 13.95 -22.99
CA GLU A 260 55.93 14.66 -24.21
C GLU A 260 55.65 16.18 -24.14
N ASP A 261 54.54 16.58 -23.50
CA ASP A 261 54.18 17.99 -23.34
C ASP A 261 55.14 18.70 -22.38
N ILE A 262 55.55 18.01 -21.30
CA ILE A 262 56.50 18.54 -20.31
C ILE A 262 57.90 18.63 -20.91
N GLU A 263 58.34 17.62 -21.65
CA GLU A 263 59.65 17.59 -22.29
C GLU A 263 59.80 18.72 -23.31
N LYS A 264 58.78 18.95 -24.15
CA LYS A 264 58.76 20.08 -25.10
C LYS A 264 58.88 21.44 -24.41
N LEU A 265 58.23 21.61 -23.24
CA LEU A 265 58.34 22.85 -22.45
C LEU A 265 59.71 22.98 -21.76
N ALA A 266 60.31 21.87 -21.34
CA ALA A 266 61.63 21.85 -20.72
C ALA A 266 62.76 22.15 -21.73
N GLU A 267 62.61 21.70 -22.98
CA GLU A 267 63.50 22.02 -24.10
C GLU A 267 63.40 23.49 -24.52
N GLY A 268 62.23 24.11 -24.34
CA GLY A 268 62.00 25.54 -24.55
C GLY A 268 62.77 26.47 -23.59
N GLY A 269 63.55 25.92 -22.64
CA GLY A 269 64.39 26.67 -21.71
C GLY A 269 63.67 27.14 -20.43
N ASP A 270 62.44 26.68 -20.20
CA ASP A 270 61.68 27.03 -19.00
C ASP A 270 62.20 26.28 -17.76
N ALA A 271 62.90 26.98 -16.87
CA ALA A 271 63.42 26.44 -15.62
C ALA A 271 62.31 25.81 -14.74
N LYS A 272 61.07 26.31 -14.86
CA LYS A 272 59.90 25.78 -14.16
C LYS A 272 59.50 24.40 -14.70
N ALA A 273 59.58 24.18 -16.01
CA ALA A 273 59.24 22.92 -16.65
C ALA A 273 60.26 21.82 -16.30
N GLN A 274 61.55 22.16 -16.26
CA GLN A 274 62.61 21.24 -15.81
C GLN A 274 62.42 20.79 -14.35
N LYS A 275 62.02 21.72 -13.47
CA LYS A 275 61.70 21.39 -12.07
C LYS A 275 60.50 20.43 -11.95
N ARG A 276 59.44 20.65 -12.74
CA ARG A 276 58.26 19.76 -12.79
C ARG A 276 58.63 18.36 -13.31
N LEU A 277 59.46 18.27 -14.35
CA LEU A 277 59.94 17.00 -14.88
C LEU A 277 60.74 16.22 -13.83
N GLN A 278 61.62 16.91 -13.10
CA GLN A 278 62.37 16.31 -12.00
C GLN A 278 61.42 15.82 -10.89
N GLU A 279 60.40 16.61 -10.54
CA GLU A 279 59.38 16.27 -9.55
C GLU A 279 58.57 15.02 -9.97
N CYS A 280 58.09 14.94 -11.22
CA CYS A 280 57.39 13.74 -11.71
C CYS A 280 58.27 12.48 -11.63
N ASN A 281 59.54 12.58 -12.02
CA ASN A 281 60.48 11.46 -11.91
C ASN A 281 60.68 11.01 -10.45
N THR A 282 60.67 11.94 -9.48
CA THR A 282 60.72 11.56 -8.07
C THR A 282 59.45 10.87 -7.58
N LEU A 283 58.27 11.32 -8.05
CA LEU A 283 56.97 10.73 -7.70
C LEU A 283 56.82 9.30 -8.26
N LEU A 284 57.29 9.06 -9.49
CA LEU A 284 57.39 7.72 -10.09
C LEU A 284 58.32 6.80 -9.31
N GLY A 285 59.48 7.30 -8.89
CA GLY A 285 60.42 6.56 -8.07
C GLY A 285 59.84 6.16 -6.71
N GLN A 286 59.05 7.04 -6.09
CA GLN A 286 58.35 6.74 -4.82
C GLN A 286 57.26 5.68 -5.00
N SER A 287 56.43 5.78 -6.06
CA SER A 287 55.39 4.78 -6.35
C SER A 287 55.94 3.38 -6.61
N SER A 288 57.19 3.27 -7.08
CA SER A 288 57.86 1.98 -7.37
C SER A 288 58.59 1.38 -6.16
N GLN A 289 58.83 2.15 -5.09
CA GLN A 289 59.55 1.68 -3.89
C GLN A 289 58.63 1.16 -2.78
N GLU A 290 57.33 1.46 -2.82
CA GLU A 290 56.37 1.15 -1.75
C GLU A 290 55.45 -0.04 -2.06
N SER A 291 55.72 -0.76 -3.17
CA SER A 291 55.09 -2.07 -3.51
C SER A 291 55.86 -3.26 -2.95
#